data_AF-B2GIR8-F1
#
_entry.id   AF-B2GIR8-F1
#
_cell.length_a   1.000
_cell.length_b   1.000
_cell.length_c   1.000
_cell.angle_alpha   90.00
_cell.angle_beta   90.00
_cell.angle_gamma   90.00
#
_symmetry.space_group_name_H-M   'P 1'
#
loop_
_entity.id
_entity.type
_entity.pdbx_description
1 polymer ?
#
loop_
_entity_poly.entity_id
_entity_poly.type
_entity_poly.pdbx_seq_one_letter_code
_entity_poly.pdbx_strand_id
1 'polypeptide(L)'
;MLALAVGGLLLWSGTGVMSAEPGPWEGVQHDPAIRVEQGDSAVVLHPAHPVGTQRGLVFYPGAKVEPEACAARLSGLVAEEGMTVVIPDPWLHLALFDRRDATAFTAEAPQVNDWFVGGHSMGGVRACRLAPESEGLLLLGSYCATDRRPLVALPAPVSRVGHVRRGPEPGDRTAQLTPAPPSAVSETR
;
A
#
# COMPACT_ATOMS: atom_id res chain seq x y z
N MET A 1 23.05 -31.45 -0.70
CA MET A 1 22.67 -30.46 0.35
C MET A 1 22.01 -29.22 -0.24
N LEU A 2 22.63 -28.49 -1.18
CA LEU A 2 22.03 -27.27 -1.76
C LEU A 2 20.64 -27.50 -2.38
N ALA A 3 20.46 -28.54 -3.19
CA ALA A 3 19.17 -28.85 -3.81
C ALA A 3 18.06 -29.13 -2.77
N LEU A 4 18.38 -29.79 -1.66
CA LEU A 4 17.43 -30.05 -0.58
C LEU A 4 17.09 -28.75 0.18
N ALA A 5 18.08 -27.87 0.38
CA ALA A 5 17.85 -26.57 1.00
C ALA A 5 16.98 -25.66 0.12
N VAL A 6 17.25 -25.61 -1.19
CA VAL A 6 16.44 -24.85 -2.15
C VAL A 6 15.03 -25.42 -2.23
N GLY A 7 14.88 -26.75 -2.34
CA GLY A 7 13.56 -27.39 -2.36
C GLY A 7 12.77 -27.13 -1.07
N GLY A 8 13.41 -27.19 0.09
CA GLY A 8 12.80 -26.85 1.37
C GLY A 8 12.35 -25.39 1.47
N LEU A 9 13.17 -24.45 0.95
CA LEU A 9 12.83 -23.03 0.93
C LEU A 9 11.61 -22.75 0.05
N LEU A 10 11.55 -23.33 -1.15
CA LEU A 10 10.43 -23.17 -2.08
C LEU A 10 9.12 -23.72 -1.51
N LEU A 11 9.19 -24.88 -0.85
CA LEU A 11 8.03 -25.45 -0.17
C LEU A 11 7.57 -24.55 0.99
N TRP A 12 8.50 -24.07 1.80
CA TRP A 12 8.18 -23.18 2.93
C TRP A 12 7.57 -21.86 2.48
N SER A 13 8.06 -21.25 1.40
CA SER A 13 7.52 -19.98 0.91
C SER A 13 6.08 -20.10 0.42
N GLY A 14 5.72 -21.22 -0.21
CA GLY A 14 4.36 -21.46 -0.70
C GLY A 14 3.35 -21.84 0.39
N THR A 15 3.80 -22.25 1.59
CA THR A 15 2.89 -22.61 2.69
C THR A 15 2.48 -21.38 3.50
N GLY A 16 1.20 -21.22 3.86
CA GLY A 16 0.77 -20.10 4.71
C GLY A 16 0.90 -18.73 4.05
N VAL A 17 0.74 -18.67 2.73
CA VAL A 17 0.49 -17.43 2.00
C VAL A 17 -0.92 -16.95 2.36
N MET A 18 -1.02 -15.68 2.71
CA MET A 18 -2.29 -14.99 2.96
C MET A 18 -2.91 -14.65 1.62
N SER A 19 -3.84 -15.49 1.20
CA SER A 19 -4.61 -15.29 -0.02
C SER A 19 -5.70 -14.24 0.16
N ALA A 20 -6.17 -13.69 -0.96
CA ALA A 20 -7.32 -12.80 -0.93
C ALA A 20 -8.57 -13.55 -0.46
N GLU A 21 -9.34 -12.94 0.44
CA GLU A 21 -10.66 -13.47 0.78
C GLU A 21 -11.57 -13.38 -0.46
N PRO A 22 -12.30 -14.45 -0.82
CA PRO A 22 -13.07 -14.47 -2.06
C PRO A 22 -14.06 -13.31 -2.21
N GLY A 23 -14.80 -12.97 -1.15
CA GLY A 23 -15.81 -11.91 -1.18
C GLY A 23 -15.23 -10.52 -1.44
N PRO A 24 -14.27 -10.03 -0.63
CA PRO A 24 -13.62 -8.75 -0.88
C PRO A 24 -12.97 -8.65 -2.26
N TRP A 25 -12.30 -9.71 -2.73
CA TRP A 25 -11.67 -9.69 -4.05
C TRP A 25 -12.67 -9.70 -5.20
N GLU A 26 -13.71 -10.52 -5.11
CA GLU A 26 -14.83 -10.52 -6.06
C GLU A 26 -15.54 -9.16 -6.09
N GLY A 27 -15.65 -8.50 -4.94
CA GLY A 27 -16.16 -7.13 -4.85
C GLY A 27 -15.36 -6.15 -5.69
N VAL A 28 -14.03 -6.20 -5.64
CA VAL A 28 -13.16 -5.35 -6.48
C VAL A 28 -13.30 -5.67 -7.96
N GLN A 29 -13.38 -6.95 -8.31
CA GLN A 29 -13.50 -7.37 -9.72
C GLN A 29 -14.83 -6.96 -10.36
N HIS A 30 -15.90 -6.83 -9.56
CA HIS A 30 -17.22 -6.43 -10.04
C HIS A 30 -17.55 -4.95 -9.76
N ASP A 31 -16.66 -4.19 -9.14
CA ASP A 31 -16.88 -2.77 -8.87
C ASP A 31 -16.83 -1.97 -10.19
N PRO A 32 -17.92 -1.30 -10.61
CA PRO A 32 -17.94 -0.53 -11.84
C PRO A 32 -17.00 0.68 -11.84
N ALA A 33 -16.53 1.13 -10.67
CA ALA A 33 -15.55 2.20 -10.54
C ALA A 33 -14.11 1.74 -10.76
N ILE A 34 -13.84 0.43 -10.80
CA ILE A 34 -12.50 -0.15 -10.85
C ILE A 34 -12.34 -1.03 -12.09
N ARG A 35 -11.21 -0.85 -12.79
CA ARG A 35 -10.73 -1.78 -13.82
C ARG A 35 -9.51 -2.50 -13.28
N VAL A 36 -9.58 -3.82 -13.23
CA VAL A 36 -8.51 -4.69 -12.75
C VAL A 36 -7.69 -5.20 -13.94
N GLU A 37 -6.37 -5.14 -13.84
CA GLU A 37 -5.42 -5.80 -14.72
C GLU A 37 -4.51 -6.70 -13.90
N GLN A 38 -4.45 -7.99 -14.24
CA GLN A 38 -3.60 -8.98 -13.57
C GLN A 38 -2.50 -9.39 -14.55
N GLY A 39 -1.26 -9.04 -14.22
CA GLY A 39 -0.08 -9.44 -14.98
C GLY A 39 0.82 -10.37 -14.16
N ASP A 40 1.82 -10.96 -14.81
CA ASP A 40 2.79 -11.85 -14.15
C ASP A 40 3.68 -11.13 -13.12
N SER A 41 3.76 -9.80 -13.22
CA SER A 41 4.65 -8.96 -12.43
C SER A 41 3.95 -8.21 -11.30
N ALA A 42 2.63 -7.97 -11.42
CA ALA A 42 1.83 -7.14 -10.55
C ALA A 42 0.32 -7.28 -10.82
N VAL A 43 -0.48 -6.93 -9.82
CA VAL A 43 -1.91 -6.60 -9.98
C VAL A 43 -2.07 -5.09 -10.02
N VAL A 44 -2.78 -4.58 -11.02
CA VAL A 44 -3.03 -3.15 -11.21
C VAL A 44 -4.52 -2.85 -11.12
N LEU A 45 -4.86 -1.85 -10.32
CA LEU A 45 -6.20 -1.30 -10.20
C LEU A 45 -6.21 0.10 -10.80
N HIS A 46 -7.04 0.30 -11.83
CA HIS A 46 -7.25 1.60 -12.44
C HIS A 46 -8.64 2.14 -12.11
N PRO A 47 -8.80 3.46 -11.96
CA PRO A 47 -10.14 4.05 -12.00
C PRO A 47 -10.77 3.79 -13.38
N ALA A 48 -12.03 3.37 -13.39
CA ALA A 48 -12.79 3.15 -14.62
C ALA A 48 -13.01 4.46 -15.39
N HIS A 49 -13.19 5.56 -14.65
CA HIS A 49 -13.47 6.90 -15.17
C HIS A 49 -12.48 7.92 -14.58
N PRO A 50 -11.23 7.98 -15.09
CA PRO A 50 -10.23 8.92 -14.59
C PRO A 50 -10.62 10.38 -14.86
N VAL A 51 -10.49 11.24 -13.86
CA VAL A 51 -10.72 12.69 -13.94
C VAL A 51 -9.57 13.47 -13.31
N GLY A 52 -9.15 14.55 -13.97
CA GLY A 52 -8.07 15.42 -13.47
C GLY A 52 -6.68 14.78 -13.49
N THR A 53 -5.79 15.26 -12.63
CA THR A 53 -4.41 14.76 -12.51
C THR A 53 -4.40 13.32 -12.01
N GLN A 54 -3.73 12.46 -12.78
CA GLN A 54 -3.62 11.03 -12.46
C GLN A 54 -2.49 10.81 -11.47
N ARG A 55 -2.86 10.40 -10.24
CA ARG A 55 -1.94 9.99 -9.17
C ARG A 55 -1.93 8.48 -9.07
N GLY A 56 -0.80 7.91 -8.66
CA GLY A 56 -0.67 6.47 -8.49
C GLY A 56 0.10 6.07 -7.26
N LEU A 57 -0.10 4.82 -6.84
CA LEU A 57 0.56 4.22 -5.70
C LEU A 57 1.16 2.88 -6.12
N VAL A 58 2.48 2.72 -5.96
CA VAL A 58 3.10 1.39 -5.98
C VAL A 58 3.11 0.86 -4.55
N PHE A 59 2.33 -0.17 -4.26
CA PHE A 59 2.16 -0.73 -2.93
C PHE A 59 2.80 -2.11 -2.80
N TYR A 60 3.87 -2.21 -2.01
CA TYR A 60 4.58 -3.45 -1.76
C TYR A 60 3.88 -4.32 -0.68
N PRO A 61 3.44 -5.54 -1.02
CA PRO A 61 2.79 -6.44 -0.08
C PRO A 61 3.66 -6.81 1.13
N GLY A 62 2.99 -7.28 2.19
CA GLY A 62 3.65 -7.91 3.33
C GLY A 62 4.31 -9.25 2.98
N ALA A 63 5.02 -9.85 3.94
CA ALA A 63 5.60 -11.17 3.74
C ALA A 63 4.49 -12.22 3.56
N LYS A 64 4.57 -12.99 2.48
CA LYS A 64 3.66 -14.10 2.18
C LYS A 64 2.21 -13.61 2.05
N VAL A 65 2.01 -12.49 1.36
CA VAL A 65 0.68 -11.92 1.07
C VAL A 65 0.51 -11.85 -0.44
N GLU A 66 -0.60 -12.37 -0.94
CA GLU A 66 -0.98 -12.24 -2.35
C GLU A 66 -1.29 -10.79 -2.73
N PRO A 67 -0.94 -10.36 -3.95
CA PRO A 67 -1.21 -9.00 -4.41
C PRO A 67 -2.71 -8.67 -4.40
N GLU A 68 -3.58 -9.64 -4.70
CA GLU A 68 -5.04 -9.52 -4.68
C GLU A 68 -5.58 -9.21 -3.28
N ALA A 69 -4.96 -9.76 -2.23
CA ALA A 69 -5.36 -9.48 -0.85
C ALA A 69 -5.09 -8.01 -0.49
N CYS A 70 -3.99 -7.46 -1.01
CA CYS A 70 -3.68 -6.04 -0.90
C CYS A 70 -4.60 -5.19 -1.79
N ALA A 71 -4.92 -5.67 -2.99
CA ALA A 71 -5.83 -5.01 -3.94
C ALA A 71 -7.22 -4.81 -3.32
N ALA A 72 -7.77 -5.86 -2.71
CA ALA A 72 -9.03 -5.81 -1.98
C ALA A 72 -9.03 -4.75 -0.86
N ARG A 73 -7.89 -4.57 -0.18
CA ARG A 73 -7.73 -3.63 0.93
C ARG A 73 -7.51 -2.17 0.48
N LEU A 74 -7.02 -1.98 -0.74
CA LEU A 74 -6.64 -0.66 -1.28
C LEU A 74 -7.62 -0.15 -2.34
N SER A 75 -8.63 -0.93 -2.71
CA SER A 75 -9.65 -0.59 -3.71
C SER A 75 -10.35 0.76 -3.45
N GLY A 76 -10.54 1.14 -2.19
CA GLY A 76 -11.09 2.46 -1.83
C GLY A 76 -10.25 3.63 -2.35
N LEU A 77 -8.92 3.51 -2.46
CA LEU A 77 -8.07 4.54 -3.07
C LEU A 77 -8.34 4.71 -4.57
N VAL A 78 -8.85 3.67 -5.21
CA VAL A 78 -9.17 3.68 -6.63
C VAL A 78 -10.59 4.23 -6.82
N ALA A 79 -11.56 3.66 -6.12
CA ALA A 79 -12.97 4.00 -6.25
C ALA A 79 -13.31 5.40 -5.72
N GLU A 80 -12.72 5.82 -4.59
CA GLU A 80 -13.07 7.09 -3.93
C GLU A 80 -12.10 8.22 -4.29
N GLU A 81 -10.80 7.92 -4.42
CA GLU A 81 -9.75 8.93 -4.62
C GLU A 81 -9.23 9.00 -6.06
N GLY A 82 -9.71 8.11 -6.94
CA GLY A 82 -9.33 8.07 -8.35
C GLY A 82 -7.86 7.73 -8.60
N MET A 83 -7.19 7.08 -7.67
CA MET A 83 -5.78 6.72 -7.80
C MET A 83 -5.60 5.40 -8.57
N THR A 84 -4.55 5.30 -9.38
CA THR A 84 -4.11 4.00 -9.91
C THR A 84 -3.25 3.29 -8.85
N VAL A 85 -3.54 2.04 -8.53
CA VAL A 85 -2.79 1.27 -7.53
C VAL A 85 -2.10 0.09 -8.22
N VAL A 86 -0.78 0.03 -8.15
CA VAL A 86 0.03 -1.07 -8.68
C VAL A 86 0.60 -1.86 -7.50
N ILE A 87 0.36 -3.17 -7.49
CA ILE A 87 0.76 -4.06 -6.40
C ILE A 87 1.70 -5.10 -6.98
N PRO A 88 3.02 -4.94 -6.78
CA PRO A 88 4.01 -5.90 -7.24
C PRO A 88 3.72 -7.32 -6.73
N ASP A 89 3.87 -8.31 -7.61
CA ASP A 89 3.94 -9.71 -7.22
C ASP A 89 5.41 -10.18 -7.27
N PRO A 90 6.13 -10.13 -6.14
CA PRO A 90 7.50 -10.60 -6.08
C PRO A 90 7.54 -12.12 -5.96
N TRP A 91 8.60 -12.73 -6.51
CA TRP A 91 8.83 -14.16 -6.35
C TRP A 91 8.82 -14.56 -4.87
N LEU A 92 8.09 -15.63 -4.55
CA LEU A 92 7.89 -16.16 -3.19
C LEU A 92 7.02 -15.27 -2.27
N HIS A 93 6.37 -14.22 -2.80
CA HIS A 93 5.62 -13.21 -2.05
C HIS A 93 6.46 -12.52 -0.97
N LEU A 94 7.73 -12.24 -1.29
CA LEU A 94 8.68 -11.58 -0.39
C LEU A 94 9.23 -10.30 -1.03
N ALA A 95 8.54 -9.17 -0.80
CA ALA A 95 8.92 -7.86 -1.36
C ALA A 95 10.36 -7.41 -0.99
N LEU A 96 10.94 -7.93 0.09
CA LEU A 96 12.32 -7.65 0.47
C LEU A 96 13.35 -8.12 -0.58
N PHE A 97 13.02 -9.18 -1.32
CA PHE A 97 13.89 -9.75 -2.36
C PHE A 97 13.58 -9.24 -3.76
N ASP A 98 12.53 -8.43 -3.90
CA ASP A 98 12.27 -7.77 -5.17
C ASP A 98 13.38 -6.74 -5.43
N ARG A 99 14.04 -6.85 -6.58
CA ARG A 99 15.13 -5.95 -6.99
C ARG A 99 14.68 -4.94 -8.04
N ARG A 100 13.46 -5.09 -8.57
CA ARG A 100 12.90 -4.20 -9.58
C ARG A 100 12.66 -2.81 -8.98
N ASP A 101 13.12 -1.78 -9.67
CA ASP A 101 12.88 -0.40 -9.24
C ASP A 101 11.42 -0.01 -9.42
N ALA A 102 11.00 1.10 -8.78
CA ALA A 102 9.62 1.57 -8.87
C ALA A 102 9.17 1.76 -10.34
N THR A 103 10.10 2.15 -11.22
CA THR A 103 9.87 2.36 -12.66
C THR A 103 9.37 1.12 -13.39
N ALA A 104 9.73 -0.08 -12.93
CA ALA A 104 9.21 -1.32 -13.51
C ALA A 104 7.71 -1.48 -13.30
N PHE A 105 7.16 -0.83 -12.26
CA PHE A 105 5.75 -0.88 -11.90
C PHE A 105 4.99 0.36 -12.38
N THR A 106 5.64 1.53 -12.39
CA THR A 106 5.00 2.74 -12.93
C THR A 106 4.82 2.68 -14.45
N ALA A 107 5.65 1.89 -15.15
CA ALA A 107 5.51 1.62 -16.58
C ALA A 107 4.19 0.91 -16.95
N GLU A 108 3.56 0.20 -16.01
CA GLU A 108 2.25 -0.44 -16.20
C GLU A 108 1.10 0.59 -16.26
N ALA A 109 1.35 1.84 -15.87
CA ALA A 109 0.36 2.91 -15.90
C ALA A 109 0.98 4.25 -16.36
N PRO A 110 1.38 4.37 -17.65
CA PRO A 110 2.12 5.52 -18.18
C PRO A 110 1.33 6.83 -18.15
N GLN A 111 0.00 6.77 -17.95
CA GLN A 111 -0.86 7.94 -17.79
C GLN A 111 -0.74 8.64 -16.43
N VAL A 112 -0.10 7.99 -15.44
CA VAL A 112 0.08 8.53 -14.09
C VAL A 112 1.32 9.41 -14.04
N ASN A 113 1.16 10.63 -13.51
CA ASN A 113 2.25 11.61 -13.43
C ASN A 113 2.88 11.66 -12.04
N ASP A 114 2.06 11.52 -10.99
CA ASP A 114 2.50 11.69 -9.61
C ASP A 114 2.45 10.34 -8.89
N TRP A 115 3.63 9.82 -8.53
CA TRP A 115 3.75 8.49 -7.94
C TRP A 115 4.09 8.54 -6.46
N PHE A 116 3.28 7.85 -5.68
CA PHE A 116 3.53 7.50 -4.30
C PHE A 116 4.05 6.07 -4.23
N VAL A 117 4.83 5.77 -3.19
CA VAL A 117 5.19 4.39 -2.84
C VAL A 117 4.64 4.04 -1.48
N GLY A 118 4.31 2.78 -1.26
CA GLY A 118 3.84 2.33 0.04
C GLY A 118 4.07 0.86 0.29
N GLY A 119 3.85 0.43 1.52
CA GLY A 119 3.95 -0.99 1.81
C GLY A 119 3.48 -1.36 3.21
N HIS A 120 3.19 -2.65 3.37
CA HIS A 120 2.78 -3.24 4.64
C HIS A 120 3.92 -4.03 5.27
N SER A 121 4.19 -3.81 6.57
CA SER A 121 5.18 -4.57 7.34
C SER A 121 6.53 -4.67 6.59
N MET A 122 6.95 -5.86 6.17
CA MET A 122 8.16 -6.08 5.38
C MET A 122 8.19 -5.32 4.05
N GLY A 123 7.04 -5.18 3.35
CA GLY A 123 6.93 -4.37 2.14
C GLY A 123 7.23 -2.89 2.39
N GLY A 124 6.95 -2.40 3.59
CA GLY A 124 7.32 -1.06 4.03
C GLY A 124 8.83 -0.80 3.98
N VAL A 125 9.67 -1.82 4.19
CA VAL A 125 11.14 -1.68 4.05
C VAL A 125 11.53 -1.37 2.60
N ARG A 126 10.88 -2.02 1.62
CA ARG A 126 11.09 -1.75 0.19
C ARG A 126 10.57 -0.37 -0.18
N ALA A 127 9.35 -0.03 0.25
CA ALA A 127 8.76 1.29 0.04
C ALA A 127 9.63 2.41 0.61
N CYS A 128 10.15 2.24 1.83
CA CYS A 128 11.08 3.19 2.43
C CYS A 128 12.30 3.43 1.54
N ARG A 129 12.90 2.41 0.91
CA ARG A 129 14.07 2.57 0.04
C ARG A 129 13.77 3.42 -1.20
N LEU A 130 12.58 3.25 -1.77
CA LEU A 130 12.15 3.92 -3.01
C LEU A 130 11.50 5.29 -2.78
N ALA A 131 11.17 5.62 -1.54
CA ALA A 131 10.58 6.91 -1.16
C ALA A 131 11.29 8.17 -1.71
N PRO A 132 12.64 8.24 -1.83
CA PRO A 132 13.33 9.42 -2.34
C PRO A 132 13.02 9.76 -3.81
N GLU A 133 12.50 8.79 -4.56
CA GLU A 133 12.15 8.94 -5.98
C GLU A 133 10.64 9.12 -6.19
N SER A 134 9.90 9.38 -5.11
CA SER A 134 8.43 9.43 -5.10
C SER A 134 7.90 10.68 -4.41
N GLU A 135 6.67 11.07 -4.73
CA GLU A 135 5.96 12.21 -4.14
C GLU A 135 5.57 11.98 -2.68
N GLY A 136 5.55 10.73 -2.23
CA GLY A 136 5.27 10.41 -0.85
C GLY A 136 5.26 8.94 -0.51
N LEU A 137 5.16 8.68 0.79
CA LEU A 137 5.30 7.36 1.39
C LEU A 137 4.08 7.00 2.25
N LEU A 138 3.45 5.85 1.96
CA LEU A 138 2.39 5.22 2.75
C LEU A 138 2.92 3.97 3.47
N LEU A 139 2.90 3.96 4.80
CA LEU A 139 3.34 2.80 5.58
C LEU A 139 2.17 2.23 6.39
N LEU A 140 1.94 0.93 6.24
CA LEU A 140 0.99 0.17 7.06
C LEU A 140 1.77 -0.80 7.94
N GLY A 141 1.61 -0.73 9.26
CA GLY A 141 2.28 -1.66 10.20
C GLY A 141 3.81 -1.72 10.06
N SER A 142 4.44 -0.62 9.63
CA SER A 142 5.88 -0.52 9.37
C SER A 142 6.39 0.91 9.56
N TYR A 143 7.70 1.07 9.65
CA TYR A 143 8.39 2.35 9.79
C TYR A 143 9.74 2.30 9.04
N CYS A 144 10.27 3.45 8.64
CA CYS A 144 11.62 3.51 8.07
C CYS A 144 12.67 3.51 9.19
N ALA A 145 13.72 2.70 9.05
CA ALA A 145 14.82 2.65 10.00
C ALA A 145 15.66 3.95 10.04
N THR A 146 15.60 4.75 8.98
CA THR A 146 16.20 6.08 8.90
C THR A 146 15.11 7.14 8.96
N ASP A 147 15.38 8.31 9.55
CA ASP A 147 14.45 9.44 9.62
C ASP A 147 13.90 9.81 8.24
N ARG A 148 12.71 9.32 7.93
CA ARG A 148 11.91 9.65 6.75
C ARG A 148 10.49 9.87 7.25
N ARG A 149 9.95 11.07 7.03
CA ARG A 149 8.60 11.39 7.48
C ARG A 149 7.60 10.84 6.46
N PRO A 150 6.71 9.90 6.83
CA PRO A 150 5.63 9.49 5.95
C PRO A 150 4.65 10.66 5.77
N LEU A 151 4.14 10.85 4.56
CA LEU A 151 3.16 11.89 4.27
C LEU A 151 1.73 11.46 4.67
N VAL A 152 1.48 10.17 4.90
CA VAL A 152 0.21 9.65 5.39
C VAL A 152 0.43 8.45 6.30
N ALA A 153 -0.04 8.54 7.54
CA ALA A 153 -0.33 7.38 8.38
C ALA A 153 -1.84 7.11 8.25
N LEU A 154 -2.24 6.12 7.45
CA LEU A 154 -3.63 5.65 7.49
C LEU A 154 -3.82 4.89 8.80
N PRO A 155 -4.81 5.23 9.64
CA PRO A 155 -5.17 4.38 10.76
C PRO A 155 -5.70 3.04 10.21
N ALA A 156 -5.06 1.93 10.56
CA ALA A 156 -5.70 0.63 10.45
C ALA A 156 -6.75 0.49 11.58
N PRO A 157 -7.88 -0.22 11.40
CA PRO A 157 -8.51 -0.71 10.17
C PRO A 157 -9.54 0.28 9.63
N VAL A 158 -9.83 0.20 8.32
CA VAL A 158 -10.88 0.98 7.64
C VAL A 158 -12.25 0.47 8.09
N SER A 159 -12.65 0.87 9.30
CA SER A 159 -14.03 0.93 9.72
C SER A 159 -14.32 2.40 9.95
N ARG A 160 -14.90 3.05 8.93
CA ARG A 160 -15.34 4.45 8.87
C ARG A 160 -14.30 5.45 8.36
N VAL A 161 -14.46 5.82 7.09
CA VAL A 161 -13.78 6.90 6.37
C VAL A 161 -13.92 8.22 7.15
N GLY A 162 -12.78 8.83 7.47
CA GLY A 162 -12.67 10.18 7.99
C GLY A 162 -11.71 10.96 7.09
N HIS A 163 -12.16 12.14 6.65
CA HIS A 163 -11.48 13.04 5.73
C HIS A 163 -9.95 13.07 5.82
N VAL A 164 -9.30 12.84 4.67
CA VAL A 164 -7.87 13.09 4.44
C VAL A 164 -7.60 14.59 4.59
N ARG A 165 -6.78 14.98 5.57
CA ARG A 165 -6.22 16.34 5.65
C ARG A 165 -4.87 16.39 4.95
N ARG A 166 -4.66 17.43 4.14
CA ARG A 166 -3.33 17.79 3.60
C ARG A 166 -2.33 17.98 4.75
N GLY A 167 -1.11 17.46 4.57
CA GLY A 167 0.02 17.81 5.44
C GLY A 167 0.36 19.30 5.34
N PRO A 168 1.00 19.88 6.37
CA PRO A 168 1.36 21.29 6.37
C PRO A 168 2.44 21.58 5.32
N GLU A 169 2.32 22.73 4.66
CA GLU A 169 3.33 23.23 3.72
C GLU A 169 4.68 23.45 4.43
N PRO A 170 5.82 23.29 3.74
CA PRO A 170 7.13 23.47 4.35
C PRO A 170 7.38 24.95 4.66
N GLY A 171 7.05 25.39 5.87
CA GLY A 171 7.29 26.78 6.29
C GLY A 171 6.97 27.10 7.75
N ASP A 172 6.08 26.35 8.41
CA ASP A 172 5.58 26.77 9.73
C ASP A 172 6.22 25.96 10.88
N ARG A 173 7.36 26.44 11.39
CA ARG A 173 8.01 25.90 12.59
C ARG A 173 7.56 26.65 13.84
N THR A 174 6.39 26.34 14.39
CA THR A 174 6.15 26.38 15.85
C THR A 174 4.74 25.89 16.18
N ALA A 175 4.63 24.65 16.67
CA ALA A 175 3.57 24.28 17.61
C ALA A 175 4.03 23.06 18.39
N GLN A 176 4.48 23.32 19.62
CA GLN A 176 4.75 22.30 20.63
C GLN A 176 3.44 21.58 20.97
N LEU A 177 3.50 20.25 21.13
CA LEU A 177 2.40 19.45 21.64
C LEU A 177 2.12 19.83 23.10
N THR A 178 0.93 20.37 23.38
CA THR A 178 0.37 20.38 24.73
C THR A 178 -0.50 19.11 24.89
N PRO A 179 -0.34 18.32 25.96
CA PRO A 179 -1.18 17.16 26.19
C PRO A 179 -2.64 17.56 26.49
N ALA A 180 -3.59 16.81 25.92
CA ALA A 180 -5.02 17.00 26.14
C ALA A 180 -5.42 16.64 27.59
N PRO A 181 -6.42 17.32 28.19
CA PRO A 181 -6.91 16.98 29.52
C PRO A 181 -7.75 15.68 29.52
N PRO A 182 -7.80 14.95 30.65
CA PRO A 182 -8.56 13.71 30.76
C PRO A 182 -10.07 13.97 30.69
N SER A 183 -10.78 13.18 29.89
CA SER A 183 -12.23 13.28 29.69
C SER A 183 -12.99 12.84 30.94
N ALA A 184 -13.98 13.65 31.35
CA ALA A 184 -14.89 13.37 32.45
C ALA A 184 -15.78 12.14 32.17
N VAL A 185 -15.88 11.26 33.17
CA VAL A 185 -16.86 10.17 33.23
C VAL A 185 -18.21 10.79 33.58
N SER A 186 -19.22 10.62 32.71
CA SER A 186 -20.60 10.96 33.04
C SER A 186 -21.31 9.72 33.58
N GLU A 187 -21.68 9.78 34.86
CA GLU A 187 -22.62 8.86 35.50
C GLU A 187 -23.96 8.83 34.75
N THR A 188 -24.53 7.63 34.63
CA THR A 188 -25.99 7.46 34.49
C THR A 188 -26.37 6.07 35.03
N ARG A 189 -26.56 6.00 36.35
CA ARG A 189 -27.83 5.62 37.02
C ARG A 189 -27.57 5.13 38.44
#